data_AF-A0A1X9Z5V4-F1
#
_entry.id   AF-A0A1X9Z5V4-F1
#
_cell.length_a   1.000
_cell.length_b   1.000
_cell.length_c   1.000
_cell.angle_alpha   90.00
_cell.angle_beta   90.00
_cell.angle_gamma   90.00
#
_symmetry.space_group_name_H-M   'P 1'
#
loop_
_entity.id
_entity.type
_entity.pdbx_description
1 polymer ?
#
loop_
_entity_poly.entity_id
_entity_poly.type
_entity_poly.pdbx_seq_one_letter_code
_entity_poly.pdbx_strand_id
1 'polypeptide(L)' 'MCRTYGRYVNELFKYANAILSDRGAANDILQEVFIWFWNNRSRIKPTSIKSYLFVGVKFKIANHKIDPDLHHIA' A
#
# COMPACT_ATOMS: atom_id res chain seq x y z
N MET A 1 -3.05 -7.69 -11.58
CA MET A 1 -1.86 -7.69 -10.69
C MET A 1 -1.12 -9.02 -10.86
N CYS A 2 0.08 -9.00 -11.44
CA CYS A 2 0.84 -10.21 -11.79
C CYS A 2 1.30 -10.98 -10.53
N ARG A 3 1.37 -12.32 -10.61
CA ARG A 3 1.74 -13.27 -9.53
C ARG A 3 3.01 -12.90 -8.74
N THR A 4 3.90 -12.09 -9.32
CA THR A 4 5.21 -11.71 -8.77
C THR A 4 5.15 -10.93 -7.45
N TYR A 5 4.10 -10.16 -7.18
CA TYR A 5 3.96 -9.38 -5.94
C TYR A 5 3.12 -10.07 -4.86
N GLY A 6 2.48 -11.21 -5.17
CA GLY A 6 1.61 -11.91 -4.24
C GLY A 6 2.29 -12.27 -2.91
N ARG A 7 3.61 -12.48 -2.93
CA ARG A 7 4.41 -12.72 -1.72
C ARG A 7 4.38 -11.56 -0.72
N TYR A 8 4.33 -10.32 -1.22
CA TYR A 8 4.34 -9.13 -0.37
C TYR A 8 2.95 -8.71 0.06
N VAL A 9 1.93 -9.00 -0.76
CA VAL A 9 0.53 -8.63 -0.48
C VAL A 9 0.10 -9.15 0.89
N ASN A 10 0.38 -10.42 1.20
CA ASN A 10 -0.01 -11.00 2.49
C ASN A 10 0.73 -10.36 3.68
N GLU A 11 2.04 -10.08 3.55
CA GLU A 11 2.82 -9.44 4.61
C GLU A 11 2.37 -7.98 4.83
N LEU A 12 2.18 -7.22 3.75
CA LEU A 12 1.74 -5.83 3.79
C LEU A 12 0.31 -5.71 4.30
N PHE A 13 -0.58 -6.63 3.92
CA PHE A 13 -1.96 -6.64 4.38
C PHE A 13 -2.02 -6.89 5.89
N LYS A 14 -1.29 -7.90 6.39
CA LYS A 14 -1.21 -8.15 7.84
C LYS A 14 -0.68 -6.93 8.58
N TYR A 15 0.36 -6.29 8.05
CA TYR A 15 0.92 -5.07 8.62
C TYR A 15 -0.09 -3.91 8.67
N ALA A 16 -0.76 -3.62 7.54
CA ALA A 16 -1.74 -2.55 7.46
C ALA A 16 -2.96 -2.82 8.36
N ASN A 17 -3.50 -4.04 8.30
CA ASN A 17 -4.66 -4.44 9.10
C ASN A 17 -4.35 -4.44 10.60
N ALA A 18 -3.12 -4.75 11.02
CA ALA A 18 -2.73 -4.65 12.44
C ALA A 18 -2.74 -3.20 12.96
N ILE A 19 -2.60 -2.19 12.08
CA ILE A 19 -2.54 -0.78 12.46
C ILE A 19 -3.89 -0.08 12.30
N LEU A 20 -4.67 -0.46 11.30
CA LEU A 20 -5.98 0.12 10.99
C LEU A 20 -7.12 -0.61 11.70
N SER A 21 -6.95 -1.91 11.99
CA SER A 21 -8.03 -2.81 12.44
C SER A 21 -9.26 -2.83 11.51
N ASP A 22 -9.08 -2.39 10.27
CA ASP A 22 -10.09 -2.35 9.22
C ASP A 22 -9.51 -3.04 7.97
N ARG A 23 -10.16 -4.13 7.56
CA ARG A 23 -9.73 -4.92 6.40
C ARG A 23 -10.02 -4.22 5.07
N GLY A 24 -11.10 -3.43 5.00
CA GLY A 24 -11.46 -2.64 3.83
C GLY A 24 -10.41 -1.55 3.60
N ALA A 25 -10.17 -0.73 4.62
CA ALA A 25 -9.15 0.32 4.55
C ALA A 25 -7.75 -0.24 4.28
N ALA A 26 -7.39 -1.39 4.89
CA ALA A 26 -6.12 -2.06 4.60
C ALA A 26 -6.01 -2.48 3.13
N ASN A 27 -7.08 -3.06 2.55
CA ASN A 27 -7.09 -3.45 1.14
C ASN A 27 -7.01 -2.23 0.21
N ASP A 28 -7.72 -1.16 0.50
CA ASP A 28 -7.72 0.05 -0.34
C ASP A 28 -6.34 0.71 -0.35
N ILE A 29 -5.69 0.83 0.82
CA ILE A 29 -4.33 1.32 0.92
C ILE A 29 -3.36 0.44 0.13
N LEU A 30 -3.46 -0.88 0.26
CA LEU A 30 -2.60 -1.79 -0.51
C LEU A 30 -2.80 -1.60 -2.00
N GLN A 31 -4.07 -1.58 -2.46
CA GLN A 31 -4.39 -1.39 -3.88
C GLN A 31 -3.81 -0.09 -4.41
N GLU A 32 -3.98 1.01 -3.69
CA GLU A 32 -3.45 2.31 -4.11
C GLU A 32 -1.92 2.31 -4.22
N VAL A 33 -1.22 1.76 -3.22
CA VAL A 33 0.25 1.64 -3.24
C VAL A 33 0.72 0.80 -4.43
N PHE A 34 0.04 -0.32 -4.71
CA PHE A 34 0.41 -1.19 -5.82
C PHE A 34 0.12 -0.56 -7.19
N ILE A 35 -1.00 0.13 -7.35
CA ILE A 35 -1.35 0.87 -8.59
C ILE A 35 -0.30 1.95 -8.85
N TRP A 36 -0.01 2.77 -7.83
CA TRP A 36 0.99 3.83 -7.94
C TRP A 36 2.37 3.27 -8.27
N PHE A 37 2.79 2.20 -7.58
CA PHE A 37 4.06 1.53 -7.83
C PHE A 37 4.13 1.00 -9.27
N TRP A 38 3.08 0.35 -9.74
CA TRP A 38 3.02 -0.20 -11.10
C TRP A 38 3.11 0.89 -12.16
N ASN A 39 2.41 2.00 -11.97
CA ASN A 39 2.41 3.14 -12.90
C ASN A 39 3.78 3.85 -12.93
N ASN A 40 4.52 3.86 -11.82
CA ASN A 40 5.81 4.54 -11.71
C ASN A 40 7.03 3.61 -11.87
N ARG A 41 6.83 2.31 -12.10
CA ARG A 41 7.88 1.26 -12.12
C ARG A 41 9.06 1.54 -13.06
N SER A 42 8.86 2.30 -14.14
CA SER A 42 9.92 2.68 -15.07
C SER A 42 10.84 3.79 -14.52
N ARG A 43 10.35 4.58 -13.56
CA ARG A 43 11.05 5.73 -12.97
C ARG A 43 11.68 5.39 -11.63
N ILE A 44 11.08 4.48 -10.87
CA ILE A 44 11.58 4.07 -9.56
C ILE A 44 12.61 2.94 -9.69
N LYS A 45 13.76 3.11 -9.01
CA LYS A 45 14.80 2.09 -8.88
C LYS A 45 15.07 1.81 -7.39
N PRO A 46 14.13 1.17 -6.68
CA PRO A 46 14.32 0.90 -5.26
C PRO A 46 15.39 -0.17 -5.06
N THR A 47 16.28 0.03 -4.10
CA THR A 47 17.29 -0.98 -3.68
C THR A 47 16.62 -2.27 -3.18
N SER A 48 15.42 -2.15 -2.60
CA SER A 48 14.58 -3.29 -2.21
C SER A 48 13.11 -2.96 -2.45
N ILE A 49 12.46 -3.76 -3.30
CA ILE A 49 11.01 -3.65 -3.57
C ILE A 49 10.22 -3.83 -2.27
N LYS A 50 10.64 -4.77 -1.40
CA LYS A 50 9.96 -5.03 -0.12
C LYS A 50 9.96 -3.77 0.74
N SER A 51 11.14 -3.21 1.03
CA SER A 51 11.27 -2.04 1.89
C SER A 51 10.52 -0.84 1.33
N TYR A 52 10.57 -0.64 0.01
CA TYR A 52 9.86 0.43 -0.67
C TYR A 52 8.33 0.34 -0.49
N LEU A 53 7.75 -0.86 -0.69
CA LEU A 53 6.31 -1.08 -0.51
C LEU A 53 5.88 -0.90 0.94
N PHE A 54 6.67 -1.36 1.92
CA PHE A 54 6.38 -1.15 3.34
C PHE A 54 6.36 0.33 3.72
N VAL A 55 7.32 1.11 3.22
CA VAL A 55 7.34 2.57 3.44
C VAL A 55 6.12 3.23 2.79
N GLY A 56 5.77 2.86 1.56
CA GLY A 56 4.59 3.37 0.86
C GLY A 56 3.28 3.09 1.62
N VAL A 57 3.11 1.84 2.10
CA VAL A 57 1.95 1.45 2.92
C VAL A 57 1.92 2.22 4.24
N LYS A 58 3.05 2.35 4.95
CA LYS A 58 3.13 3.13 6.19
C LYS A 58 2.75 4.59 5.99
N PHE A 59 3.20 5.21 4.89
CA PHE A 59 2.87 6.59 4.54
C PHE A 59 1.37 6.76 4.28
N LYS A 60 0.77 5.83 3.52
CA LYS A 60 -0.67 5.85 3.24
C LYS A 60 -1.52 5.64 4.49
N ILE A 61 -1.13 4.74 5.39
CA ILE A 61 -1.79 4.56 6.69
C ILE A 61 -1.74 5.85 7.52
N ALA A 62 -0.57 6.51 7.56
CA ALA A 62 -0.43 7.76 8.30
C ALA A 62 -1.38 8.84 7.75
N ASN A 63 -1.49 8.97 6.42
CA ASN A 63 -2.39 9.94 5.79
C ASN A 63 -3.87 9.59 6.02
N HIS A 64 -4.25 8.31 5.94
CA HIS A 64 -5.62 7.87 6.20
C HIS A 64 -6.08 8.15 7.64
N LYS A 65 -5.16 8.12 8.60
CA LYS A 65 -5.46 8.50 10.00
C LYS A 65 -5.63 9.99 10.22
N ILE A 66 -5.06 10.82 9.34
CA ILE A 66 -5.15 12.27 9.43
C ILE A 66 -6.47 12.76 8.82
N ASP A 67 -6.99 12.07 7.80
CA ASP A 67 -8.27 12.40 7.15
C ASP A 67 -9.03 11.11 6.74
N PRO A 68 -10.07 10.69 7.47
CA PRO A 68 -10.83 9.48 7.16
C PRO A 68 -11.73 9.57 5.92
N ASP A 69 -11.95 10.76 5.33
CA ASP A 69 -13.01 11.00 4.32
C ASP A 69 -12.49 11.14 2.86
N LEU A 70 -11.18 11.15 2.61
CA LEU A 70 -10.63 11.52 1.29
C LEU A 70 -10.56 10.37 0.25
N HIS A 71 -11.02 9.15 0.56
CA HIS A 71 -10.91 8.02 -0.39
C HIS A 71 -12.12 7.82 -1.33
N HIS A 72 -13.18 8.63 -1.22
CA HIS A 72 -14.34 8.54 -2.12
C HIS A 72 -14.29 9.48 -3.35
N ILE A 73 -13.25 10.30 -3.48
CA ILE A 73 -13.13 11.33 -4.52
C ILE A 73 -11.72 11.30 -5.16
N ALA A 74 -11.41 10.24 -5.90
CA ALA A 74 -10.34 10.24 -6.91
C ALA A 74 -10.59 9.18 -7.99
#